data_AF-A0A0E0M730-F1
#
_entry.id   AF-A0A0E0M730-F1
#
_cell.length_a   1.000
_cell.length_b   1.000
_cell.length_c   1.000
_cell.angle_alpha   90.00
_cell.angle_beta   90.00
_cell.angle_gamma   90.00
#
_symmetry.space_group_name_H-M   'P 1'
#
loop_
_entity.id
_entity.type
_entity.pdbx_description
1 polymer ?
#
loop_
_entity_poly.entity_id
_entity_poly.type
_entity_poly.pdbx_seq_one_letter_code
_entity_poly.pdbx_strand_id
1 'polypeptide(L)'
;MEAKPRFHLVAEAAAVVVVVVMGWSARPCEASLYQPPPPAMAYHDGAVLEGAVPVSVLYYGAFPPHHRAVVADFLMSLSPRWRDQRHSFGAPGPAPPPTVASACGVHGSSAPGGAVHVWVGDASAQCPGRCAWPFHAADGFAYGDAGSASARRGDHGHARADVALRAPNGDAGVDGMVINLAALMAGAVTNPYGRGYFQGDAAAPVEVAGACPGVYGRGAYPGYPGAVRVDAATGAGYNVVGRNGRRYLVPALVDPDNYSCLIMT
;
A
#
# COMPACT_ATOMS: atom_id res chain seq x y z
N MET A 1 22.21 -73.94 29.40
CA MET A 1 21.25 -73.00 28.76
C MET A 1 21.53 -71.63 29.37
N GLU A 2 22.40 -70.88 28.71
CA GLU A 2 22.78 -69.51 29.08
C GLU A 2 21.75 -68.50 28.53
N ALA A 3 21.25 -67.63 29.40
CA ALA A 3 20.59 -66.37 29.03
C ALA A 3 20.75 -65.42 30.25
N LYS A 4 21.74 -64.53 30.28
CA LYS A 4 21.94 -63.22 29.61
C LYS A 4 21.62 -62.07 30.58
N PRO A 5 22.51 -61.08 30.78
CA PRO A 5 22.41 -60.10 31.87
C PRO A 5 21.41 -58.99 31.55
N ARG A 6 20.77 -58.45 32.59
CA ARG A 6 20.03 -57.19 32.55
C ARG A 6 21.03 -56.02 32.56
N PHE A 7 20.98 -55.18 31.52
CA PHE A 7 21.64 -53.87 31.52
C PHE A 7 20.57 -52.78 31.62
N HIS A 8 20.60 -52.03 32.72
CA HIS A 8 19.89 -50.77 32.86
C HIS A 8 20.74 -49.68 32.22
N LEU A 9 20.34 -49.17 31.06
CA LEU A 9 20.91 -47.97 30.48
C LEU A 9 20.11 -46.77 31.01
N VAL A 10 20.67 -46.07 32.01
CA VAL A 10 20.17 -44.76 32.43
C VAL A 10 20.73 -43.76 31.42
N ALA A 11 19.93 -43.41 30.42
CA ALA A 11 20.25 -42.32 29.52
C ALA A 11 19.73 -41.02 30.14
N GLU A 12 20.62 -40.25 30.75
CA GLU A 12 20.34 -38.86 31.10
C GLU A 12 20.19 -38.07 29.80
N ALA A 13 18.94 -37.79 29.41
CA ALA A 13 18.65 -36.87 28.34
C ALA A 13 18.98 -35.45 28.83
N ALA A 14 20.21 -35.00 28.60
CA ALA A 14 20.53 -33.59 28.63
C ALA A 14 19.73 -32.91 27.52
N ALA A 15 18.60 -32.29 27.88
CA ALA A 15 17.83 -31.46 26.98
C ALA A 15 18.69 -30.24 26.61
N VAL A 16 19.39 -30.33 25.48
CA VAL A 16 19.95 -29.15 24.82
C VAL A 16 18.75 -28.34 24.34
N VAL A 17 18.32 -27.39 25.17
CA VAL A 17 17.41 -26.34 24.76
C VAL A 17 18.18 -25.48 23.77
N VAL A 18 18.09 -25.84 22.49
CA VAL A 18 18.43 -24.92 21.42
C VAL A 18 17.41 -23.80 21.52
N VAL A 19 17.77 -22.73 22.23
CA VAL A 19 17.11 -21.44 22.08
C VAL A 19 17.45 -21.02 20.65
N VAL A 20 16.63 -21.45 19.69
CA VAL A 20 16.52 -20.75 18.43
C VAL A 20 15.99 -19.39 18.84
N VAL A 21 16.89 -18.44 19.01
CA VAL A 21 16.54 -17.03 18.94
C VAL A 21 16.03 -16.90 17.51
N MET A 22 14.72 -17.10 17.32
CA MET A 22 14.03 -16.55 16.18
C MET A 22 14.13 -15.05 16.40
N GLY A 23 15.29 -14.49 16.03
CA GLY A 23 15.43 -13.07 15.85
C GLY A 23 14.29 -12.71 14.92
N TRP A 24 13.38 -11.88 15.40
CA TRP A 24 12.43 -11.21 14.55
C TRP A 24 13.25 -10.25 13.68
N SER A 25 14.00 -10.78 12.71
CA SER A 25 14.39 -9.98 11.58
C SER A 25 13.07 -9.66 10.89
N ALA A 26 12.64 -8.40 11.01
CA ALA A 26 11.69 -7.84 10.09
C ALA A 26 12.19 -8.24 8.71
N ARG A 27 11.44 -9.09 8.00
CA ARG A 27 11.83 -9.49 6.65
C ARG A 27 11.96 -8.18 5.89
N PRO A 28 13.15 -7.84 5.34
CA PRO A 28 13.26 -6.65 4.53
C PRO A 28 12.20 -6.74 3.45
N CYS A 29 11.64 -5.60 3.10
CA CYS A 29 10.69 -5.48 2.02
C CYS A 29 11.45 -5.86 0.75
N GLU A 30 11.48 -7.14 0.43
CA GLU A 30 12.20 -7.62 -0.73
C GLU A 30 11.55 -6.94 -1.93
N ALA A 31 12.35 -6.08 -2.56
CA ALA A 31 12.05 -5.55 -3.87
C ALA A 31 12.08 -6.74 -4.83
N SER A 32 10.94 -7.44 -4.93
CA SER A 32 10.72 -8.32 -6.06
C SER A 32 10.97 -7.50 -7.32
N LEU A 33 11.67 -8.08 -8.29
CA LEU A 33 11.81 -7.54 -9.64
C LEU A 33 10.42 -7.54 -10.30
N TYR A 34 9.52 -6.68 -9.83
CA TYR A 34 8.22 -6.47 -10.40
C TYR A 34 8.42 -5.65 -11.67
N GLN A 35 8.55 -6.36 -12.79
CA GLN A 35 8.30 -5.76 -14.08
C GLN A 35 6.78 -5.68 -14.22
N PRO A 36 6.19 -4.47 -14.22
CA PRO A 36 4.77 -4.36 -14.48
C PRO A 36 4.50 -5.00 -15.84
N PRO A 37 3.60 -5.99 -15.92
CA PRO A 37 3.15 -6.46 -17.22
C PRO A 37 2.51 -5.28 -17.99
N PRO A 38 2.36 -5.36 -19.32
CA PRO A 38 1.64 -4.34 -20.09
C PRO A 38 0.31 -4.09 -19.38
N PRO A 39 -0.10 -2.82 -19.20
CA PRO A 39 -1.38 -2.52 -18.59
C PRO A 39 -2.42 -3.24 -19.44
N ALA A 40 -3.03 -4.27 -18.88
CA ALA A 40 -4.02 -5.10 -19.56
C ALA A 40 -4.96 -5.54 -18.46
N MET A 41 -6.06 -4.80 -18.31
CA MET A 41 -7.05 -5.06 -17.27
C MET A 41 -8.12 -5.99 -17.83
N ALA A 42 -8.12 -7.24 -17.40
CA ALA A 42 -9.16 -8.20 -17.77
C ALA A 42 -10.30 -8.18 -16.75
N TYR A 43 -11.52 -8.30 -17.24
CA TYR A 43 -12.71 -8.54 -16.42
C TYR A 43 -13.00 -10.05 -16.36
N HIS A 44 -13.25 -10.59 -15.18
CA HIS A 44 -13.37 -12.04 -14.94
C HIS A 44 -14.79 -12.46 -14.54
N ASP A 45 -15.80 -11.72 -15.03
CA ASP A 45 -17.24 -11.97 -14.86
C ASP A 45 -17.73 -12.02 -13.40
N GLY A 46 -17.01 -11.38 -12.49
CA GLY A 46 -17.37 -11.24 -11.08
C GLY A 46 -17.92 -9.88 -10.73
N ALA A 47 -18.54 -9.77 -9.56
CA ALA A 47 -19.18 -8.52 -9.15
C ALA A 47 -18.20 -7.36 -9.02
N VAL A 48 -18.67 -6.18 -9.44
CA VAL A 48 -18.09 -4.85 -9.16
C VAL A 48 -19.08 -4.14 -8.25
N LEU A 49 -18.59 -3.36 -7.30
CA LEU A 49 -19.45 -2.62 -6.38
C LEU A 49 -19.93 -1.33 -7.02
N GLU A 50 -21.23 -1.06 -6.95
CA GLU A 50 -21.84 0.16 -7.49
C GLU A 50 -22.75 0.82 -6.44
N GLY A 51 -22.93 2.14 -6.55
CA GLY A 51 -23.80 2.91 -5.67
C GLY A 51 -23.21 3.18 -4.29
N ALA A 52 -24.02 3.02 -3.23
CA ALA A 52 -23.60 3.32 -1.86
C ALA A 52 -22.94 2.08 -1.23
N VAL A 53 -21.61 2.03 -1.29
CA VAL A 53 -20.82 0.87 -0.84
C VAL A 53 -20.33 1.09 0.60
N PRO A 54 -20.75 0.27 1.58
CA PRO A 54 -20.18 0.31 2.92
C PRO A 54 -18.81 -0.39 2.92
N VAL A 55 -17.75 0.39 3.16
CA VAL A 55 -16.38 -0.12 3.31
C VAL A 55 -15.89 0.17 4.71
N SER A 56 -15.52 -0.89 5.44
CA SER A 56 -14.88 -0.76 6.76
C SER A 56 -13.38 -0.57 6.59
N VAL A 57 -12.83 0.53 7.12
CA VAL A 57 -11.38 0.79 7.13
C VAL A 57 -10.80 0.36 8.47
N LEU A 58 -9.90 -0.62 8.46
CA LEU A 58 -9.19 -1.10 9.64
C LEU A 58 -7.76 -0.57 9.66
N TYR A 59 -7.33 -0.08 10.81
CA TYR A 59 -5.99 0.45 11.04
C TYR A 59 -5.31 -0.27 12.22
N TYR A 60 -4.01 -0.53 12.07
CA TYR A 60 -3.20 -1.23 13.05
C TYR A 60 -1.87 -0.52 13.27
N GLY A 61 -1.49 -0.32 14.54
CA GLY A 61 -0.31 0.45 14.93
C GLY A 61 -0.66 1.78 15.62
N ALA A 62 0.35 2.64 15.77
CA ALA A 62 0.14 3.97 16.35
C ALA A 62 -0.67 4.82 15.37
N PHE A 63 -1.80 5.38 15.81
CA PHE A 63 -2.61 6.29 14.99
C PHE A 63 -2.74 7.64 15.69
N PRO A 64 -1.77 8.55 15.53
CA PRO A 64 -1.81 9.88 16.14
C PRO A 64 -3.08 10.65 15.72
N PRO A 65 -3.57 11.61 16.54
CA PRO A 65 -4.70 12.45 16.19
C PRO A 65 -4.55 13.16 14.83
N HIS A 66 -3.33 13.58 14.50
CA HIS A 66 -3.02 14.17 13.21
C HIS A 66 -3.29 13.19 12.04
N HIS A 67 -2.83 11.93 12.14
CA HIS A 67 -3.03 10.94 11.09
C HIS A 67 -4.51 10.58 10.93
N ARG A 68 -5.23 10.44 12.05
CA ARG A 68 -6.68 10.25 12.06
C ARG A 68 -7.41 11.34 11.31
N ALA A 69 -7.05 12.60 11.55
CA ALA A 69 -7.70 13.74 10.92
C ALA A 69 -7.49 13.74 9.40
N VAL A 70 -6.25 13.51 8.93
CA VAL A 70 -5.93 13.45 7.49
C VAL A 70 -6.72 12.34 6.79
N VAL A 71 -6.70 11.14 7.36
CA VAL A 71 -7.39 9.97 6.79
C VAL A 71 -8.91 10.17 6.84
N ALA A 72 -9.46 10.67 7.95
CA ALA A 72 -10.90 10.96 8.05
C ALA A 72 -11.33 11.99 6.99
N ASP A 73 -10.59 13.08 6.83
CA ASP A 73 -10.85 14.11 5.81
C ASP A 73 -10.80 13.50 4.41
N PHE A 74 -9.86 12.59 4.14
CA PHE A 74 -9.72 11.92 2.85
C PHE A 74 -10.95 11.04 2.56
N LEU A 75 -11.34 10.18 3.51
CA LEU A 75 -12.53 9.34 3.38
C LEU A 75 -13.81 10.15 3.18
N MET A 76 -13.94 11.27 3.90
CA MET A 76 -15.04 12.22 3.72
C MET A 76 -14.99 12.97 2.38
N SER A 77 -13.86 12.98 1.69
CA SER A 77 -13.73 13.57 0.34
C SER A 77 -14.23 12.62 -0.74
N LEU A 78 -14.20 11.31 -0.50
CA LEU A 78 -14.64 10.28 -1.45
C LEU A 78 -16.17 10.17 -1.54
N SER A 79 -16.91 10.59 -0.50
CA SER A 79 -18.37 10.61 -0.57
C SER A 79 -19.02 11.73 0.26
N PRO A 80 -19.97 12.49 -0.30
CA PRO A 80 -20.70 13.53 0.44
C PRO A 80 -21.67 12.98 1.51
N ARG A 81 -21.93 11.66 1.50
CA ARG A 81 -22.86 10.94 2.40
C ARG A 81 -22.19 10.25 3.59
N TRP A 82 -20.87 10.33 3.74
CA TRP A 82 -20.18 9.88 4.95
C TRP A 82 -20.66 10.60 6.24
N ARG A 83 -21.50 11.63 6.11
CA ARG A 83 -22.15 12.37 7.21
C ARG A 83 -23.05 11.54 8.13
N ASP A 84 -23.60 10.42 7.68
CA ASP A 84 -24.67 9.69 8.42
C ASP A 84 -24.22 8.36 9.04
N GLN A 85 -22.95 7.97 8.88
CA GLN A 85 -22.41 6.78 9.53
C GLN A 85 -21.54 7.17 10.73
N ARG A 86 -21.77 6.53 11.88
CA ARG A 86 -20.92 6.71 13.05
C ARG A 86 -19.59 6.01 12.78
N HIS A 87 -18.60 6.79 12.39
CA HIS A 87 -17.24 6.31 12.16
C HIS A 87 -16.55 6.08 13.47
N SER A 88 -16.55 4.83 13.89
CA SER A 88 -15.70 4.37 14.98
C SER A 88 -14.36 3.98 14.37
N PHE A 89 -13.34 4.83 14.50
CA PHE A 89 -11.98 4.33 14.44
C PHE A 89 -11.82 3.35 15.60
N GLY A 90 -11.85 2.05 15.29
CA GLY A 90 -11.63 1.01 16.29
C GLY A 90 -10.33 1.27 17.05
N ALA A 91 -10.26 0.80 18.29
CA ALA A 91 -9.01 0.82 19.05
C ALA A 91 -7.89 0.18 18.22
N PRO A 92 -6.63 0.65 18.33
CA PRO A 92 -5.49 0.03 17.67
C PRO A 92 -5.50 -1.49 17.91
N GLY A 93 -5.70 -2.27 16.85
CA GLY A 93 -5.66 -3.73 16.96
C GLY A 93 -4.22 -4.24 17.12
N PRO A 94 -4.03 -5.49 17.58
CA PRO A 94 -2.72 -6.13 17.59
C PRO A 94 -2.15 -6.22 16.18
N ALA A 95 -0.83 -6.02 16.00
CA ALA A 95 -0.15 -6.01 14.71
C ALA A 95 -0.68 -7.11 13.76
N PRO A 96 -0.84 -6.81 12.46
CA PRO A 96 -1.44 -7.74 11.53
C PRO A 96 -0.61 -9.04 11.44
N PRO A 97 -1.20 -10.16 11.00
CA PRO A 97 -0.47 -11.41 10.83
C PRO A 97 0.78 -11.20 9.93
N PRO A 98 1.83 -12.01 10.10
CA PRO A 98 3.13 -11.83 9.42
C PRO A 98 3.06 -11.86 7.88
N THR A 99 1.94 -12.28 7.30
CA THR A 99 1.67 -12.24 5.86
C THR A 99 1.30 -10.84 5.34
N VAL A 100 0.98 -9.92 6.22
CA VAL A 100 0.47 -8.57 5.90
C VAL A 100 1.53 -7.50 6.13
N ALA A 101 2.56 -7.76 6.94
CA ALA A 101 3.67 -6.84 7.23
C ALA A 101 4.54 -6.49 6.00
N SER A 102 4.34 -7.16 4.86
CA SER A 102 5.00 -6.90 3.58
C SER A 102 4.11 -6.19 2.54
N ALA A 103 2.86 -5.87 2.89
CA ALA A 103 1.90 -5.18 2.03
C ALA A 103 1.51 -3.84 2.64
N CYS A 104 1.55 -2.75 1.85
CA CYS A 104 1.14 -1.42 2.30
C CYS A 104 -0.35 -1.36 2.73
N GLY A 105 -1.12 -2.36 2.33
CA GLY A 105 -2.48 -2.63 2.73
C GLY A 105 -3.06 -3.81 1.97
N VAL A 106 -4.32 -4.18 2.27
CA VAL A 106 -5.08 -5.20 1.55
C VAL A 106 -6.57 -4.87 1.63
N HIS A 107 -7.34 -5.19 0.60
CA HIS A 107 -8.80 -5.19 0.68
C HIS A 107 -9.32 -6.63 0.60
N GLY A 108 -10.51 -6.85 1.11
CA GLY A 108 -11.12 -8.17 1.10
C GLY A 108 -12.59 -8.14 1.48
N SER A 109 -13.17 -9.34 1.58
CA SER A 109 -14.58 -9.53 1.92
C SER A 109 -14.74 -10.61 2.98
N SER A 110 -15.79 -10.49 3.78
CA SER A 110 -16.12 -11.48 4.83
C SER A 110 -16.54 -12.84 4.26
N ALA A 111 -17.10 -12.84 3.06
CA ALA A 111 -17.49 -13.99 2.25
C ALA A 111 -17.73 -13.51 0.81
N PRO A 112 -17.84 -14.40 -0.19
CA PRO A 112 -18.35 -14.02 -1.51
C PRO A 112 -19.72 -13.32 -1.39
N GLY A 113 -19.85 -12.10 -1.92
CA GLY A 113 -21.06 -11.28 -1.77
C GLY A 113 -21.24 -10.62 -0.38
N GLY A 114 -20.31 -10.84 0.55
CA GLY A 114 -20.33 -10.29 1.90
C GLY A 114 -19.78 -8.87 2.01
N ALA A 115 -19.74 -8.35 3.23
CA ALA A 115 -19.21 -7.02 3.54
C ALA A 115 -17.73 -6.89 3.16
N VAL A 116 -17.41 -5.79 2.47
CA VAL A 116 -16.07 -5.46 1.98
C VAL A 116 -15.35 -4.58 2.99
N HIS A 117 -14.07 -4.83 3.17
CA HIS A 117 -13.20 -4.12 4.10
C HIS A 117 -11.87 -3.80 3.46
N VAL A 118 -11.27 -2.70 3.93
CA VAL A 118 -9.92 -2.28 3.57
C VAL A 118 -9.10 -2.24 4.84
N TRP A 119 -7.91 -2.79 4.77
CA TRP A 119 -6.88 -2.71 5.79
C TRP A 119 -5.71 -1.91 5.23
N VAL A 120 -5.25 -0.91 5.97
CA VAL A 120 -4.07 -0.12 5.61
C VAL A 120 -3.03 -0.20 6.72
N GLY A 121 -1.78 -0.40 6.33
CA GLY A 121 -0.64 -0.39 7.23
C GLY A 121 -0.10 1.02 7.48
N ASP A 122 0.66 1.17 8.56
CA ASP A 122 1.46 2.37 8.78
C ASP A 122 2.60 2.43 7.74
N ALA A 123 2.44 3.26 6.72
CA ALA A 123 3.41 3.40 5.64
C ALA A 123 4.78 3.93 6.09
N SER A 124 4.89 4.53 7.29
CA SER A 124 6.19 4.95 7.84
C SER A 124 6.95 3.82 8.54
N ALA A 125 6.26 2.74 8.90
CA ALA A 125 6.85 1.58 9.57
C ALA A 125 6.98 0.38 8.60
N GLN A 126 6.05 0.26 7.66
CA GLN A 126 5.93 -0.87 6.76
C GLN A 126 6.46 -0.48 5.39
N CYS A 127 7.73 -0.80 5.12
CA CYS A 127 8.38 -0.53 3.83
C CYS A 127 8.31 0.94 3.37
N PRO A 128 8.90 1.91 4.10
CA PRO A 128 8.73 3.35 3.79
C PRO A 128 9.03 3.72 2.35
N GLY A 129 10.09 3.18 1.75
CA GLY A 129 10.42 3.47 0.36
C GLY A 129 9.49 2.86 -0.69
N ARG A 130 8.56 1.99 -0.28
CA ARG A 130 7.50 1.46 -1.12
C ARG A 130 6.14 2.07 -0.79
N CYS A 131 5.78 2.09 0.49
CA CYS A 131 4.44 2.46 0.94
C CYS A 131 4.26 3.97 1.13
N ALA A 132 5.34 4.71 1.33
CA ALA A 132 5.33 6.17 1.41
C ALA A 132 5.94 6.85 0.17
N TRP A 133 6.32 6.10 -0.87
CA TRP A 133 6.74 6.71 -2.14
C TRP A 133 5.56 7.44 -2.79
N PRO A 134 5.73 8.68 -3.28
CA PRO A 134 6.99 9.37 -3.57
C PRO A 134 7.43 10.35 -2.48
N PHE A 135 6.89 10.27 -1.27
CA PHE A 135 7.26 11.12 -0.13
C PHE A 135 8.43 10.59 0.71
N HIS A 136 8.90 9.39 0.38
CA HIS A 136 10.10 8.77 0.92
C HIS A 136 11.00 8.30 -0.23
N ALA A 137 12.31 8.17 0.04
CA ALA A 137 13.25 7.59 -0.91
C ALA A 137 12.77 6.21 -1.36
N ALA A 138 12.79 5.95 -2.67
CA ALA A 138 12.25 4.73 -3.26
C ALA A 138 13.01 3.48 -2.86
N ASP A 139 12.27 2.40 -2.58
CA ASP A 139 12.79 1.05 -2.45
C ASP A 139 12.25 0.19 -3.63
N GLY A 140 13.11 -0.12 -4.60
CA GLY A 140 12.84 -1.08 -5.67
C GLY A 140 12.50 -0.48 -7.04
N PHE A 141 12.71 -1.29 -8.09
CA PHE A 141 12.73 -0.84 -9.49
C PHE A 141 11.43 -0.23 -10.03
N ALA A 142 10.26 -0.58 -9.47
CA ALA A 142 8.98 0.02 -9.89
C ALA A 142 8.90 1.51 -9.55
N TYR A 143 9.63 1.96 -8.52
CA TYR A 143 9.62 3.32 -7.99
C TYR A 143 10.97 4.03 -8.15
N GLY A 144 11.97 3.37 -8.74
CA GLY A 144 13.37 3.83 -8.87
C GLY A 144 14.31 3.12 -7.88
N ASP A 145 15.56 2.86 -8.26
CA ASP A 145 16.54 2.34 -7.30
C ASP A 145 17.03 3.47 -6.38
N ALA A 146 17.26 3.17 -5.10
CA ALA A 146 17.91 4.12 -4.19
C ALA A 146 19.31 4.55 -4.71
N GLY A 147 19.90 3.79 -5.65
CA GLY A 147 21.15 4.06 -6.35
C GLY A 147 21.07 5.12 -7.46
N SER A 148 19.90 5.44 -8.02
CA SER A 148 19.74 6.58 -8.95
C SER A 148 19.86 7.93 -8.23
N ALA A 149 19.91 7.93 -6.90
CA ALA A 149 20.28 9.07 -6.07
C ALA A 149 21.78 9.44 -6.15
N SER A 150 22.58 8.76 -6.99
CA SER A 150 23.91 9.24 -7.38
C SER A 150 23.79 10.50 -8.23
N ALA A 151 23.72 11.61 -7.51
CA ALA A 151 23.94 12.98 -7.95
C ALA A 151 24.88 13.10 -9.16
N ARG A 152 24.32 13.19 -10.36
CA ARG A 152 24.91 14.03 -11.40
C ARG A 152 24.13 15.32 -11.44
N ARG A 153 24.82 16.39 -11.03
CA ARG A 153 24.43 17.79 -11.19
C ARG A 153 24.11 18.05 -12.67
N GLY A 154 22.86 17.88 -13.07
CA GLY A 154 22.37 18.13 -14.42
C GLY A 154 22.01 19.61 -14.60
N ASP A 155 22.61 20.22 -15.62
CA ASP A 155 22.58 21.63 -16.02
C ASP A 155 21.33 22.02 -16.84
N HIS A 156 20.20 21.33 -16.66
CA HIS A 156 18.98 21.62 -17.41
C HIS A 156 17.80 21.72 -16.44
N GLY A 157 17.18 22.90 -16.41
CA GLY A 157 16.16 23.35 -15.44
C GLY A 157 14.80 22.65 -15.52
N HIS A 158 14.79 21.32 -15.54
CA HIS A 158 13.61 20.50 -15.30
C HIS A 158 13.64 19.98 -13.86
N ALA A 159 12.47 19.94 -13.22
CA ALA A 159 12.33 19.55 -11.82
C ALA A 159 13.00 18.19 -11.56
N ARG A 160 13.84 18.15 -10.52
CA ARG A 160 14.63 16.98 -10.10
C ARG A 160 13.75 15.75 -9.88
N ALA A 161 14.01 14.70 -10.64
CA ALA A 161 13.37 13.38 -10.56
C ALA A 161 13.90 12.51 -9.41
N ASP A 162 14.75 13.08 -8.55
CA ASP A 162 15.63 12.38 -7.60
C ASP A 162 15.39 12.79 -6.13
N VAL A 163 14.38 13.60 -5.85
CA VAL A 163 14.03 14.03 -4.47
C VAL A 163 12.59 13.65 -4.18
N ALA A 164 12.40 12.91 -3.08
CA ALA A 164 11.09 12.62 -2.55
C ALA A 164 10.24 13.91 -2.50
N LEU A 165 9.01 13.83 -3.01
CA LEU A 165 8.07 14.93 -2.95
C LEU A 165 7.87 15.35 -1.50
N ARG A 166 7.66 16.64 -1.27
CA ARG A 166 7.18 17.09 0.03
C ARG A 166 5.72 16.65 0.19
N ALA A 167 5.46 15.98 1.32
CA ALA A 167 4.16 15.44 1.67
C ALA A 167 3.12 16.57 1.91
N PRO A 168 1.93 16.54 1.27
CA PRO A 168 0.94 17.62 1.35
C PRO A 168 0.26 17.78 2.70
N ASN A 169 0.32 16.76 3.56
CA ASN A 169 -0.16 16.80 4.93
C ASN A 169 0.98 16.83 5.95
N GLY A 170 2.22 17.07 5.49
CA GLY A 170 3.38 17.31 6.35
C GLY A 170 4.02 16.06 6.96
N ASP A 171 3.51 14.86 6.63
CA ASP A 171 4.04 13.59 7.12
C ASP A 171 3.98 12.53 6.00
N ALA A 172 5.14 11.99 5.63
CA ALA A 172 5.25 11.01 4.53
C ALA A 172 4.50 9.71 4.82
N GLY A 173 4.42 9.29 6.08
CA GLY A 173 3.70 8.10 6.49
C GLY A 173 2.20 8.24 6.23
N VAL A 174 1.56 9.29 6.75
CA VAL A 174 0.12 9.49 6.54
C VAL A 174 -0.23 9.78 5.08
N ASP A 175 0.61 10.52 4.37
CA ASP A 175 0.39 10.78 2.95
C ASP A 175 0.59 9.51 2.09
N GLY A 176 1.53 8.64 2.48
CA GLY A 176 1.64 7.28 1.95
C GLY A 176 0.41 6.43 2.25
N MET A 177 -0.13 6.48 3.46
CA MET A 177 -1.38 5.79 3.81
C MET A 177 -2.55 6.24 2.93
N VAL A 178 -2.65 7.53 2.60
CA VAL A 178 -3.69 8.04 1.69
C VAL A 178 -3.56 7.44 0.29
N ILE A 179 -2.33 7.37 -0.26
CA ILE A 179 -2.07 6.71 -1.54
C ILE A 179 -2.56 5.26 -1.51
N ASN A 180 -2.18 4.51 -0.47
CA ASN A 180 -2.54 3.10 -0.33
C ASN A 180 -4.05 2.92 -0.14
N LEU A 181 -4.70 3.75 0.68
CA LEU A 181 -6.16 3.71 0.84
C LEU A 181 -6.89 3.97 -0.49
N ALA A 182 -6.43 4.96 -1.27
CA ALA A 182 -7.02 5.23 -2.59
C ALA A 182 -6.89 4.03 -3.53
N ALA A 183 -5.71 3.40 -3.59
CA ALA A 183 -5.48 2.19 -4.39
C ALA A 183 -6.39 1.04 -3.94
N LEU A 184 -6.44 0.77 -2.64
CA LEU A 184 -7.20 -0.34 -2.06
C LEU A 184 -8.70 -0.14 -2.18
N MET A 185 -9.20 1.10 -2.12
CA MET A 185 -10.60 1.39 -2.36
C MET A 185 -10.99 1.18 -3.82
N ALA A 186 -10.12 1.57 -4.76
CA ALA A 186 -10.34 1.28 -6.16
C ALA A 186 -10.35 -0.24 -6.42
N GLY A 187 -9.42 -0.98 -5.82
CA GLY A 187 -9.41 -2.45 -5.85
C GLY A 187 -10.65 -3.07 -5.23
N ALA A 188 -11.07 -2.60 -4.05
CA ALA A 188 -12.27 -3.07 -3.35
C ALA A 188 -13.54 -2.87 -4.19
N VAL A 189 -13.64 -1.76 -4.92
CA VAL A 189 -14.78 -1.48 -5.78
C VAL A 189 -14.75 -2.34 -7.04
N THR A 190 -13.58 -2.49 -7.67
CA THR A 190 -13.45 -3.13 -8.99
C THR A 190 -13.18 -4.62 -8.95
N ASN A 191 -12.74 -5.16 -7.81
CA ASN A 191 -12.43 -6.57 -7.60
C ASN A 191 -12.75 -7.07 -6.16
N PRO A 192 -13.94 -6.78 -5.59
CA PRO A 192 -14.28 -7.06 -4.18
C PRO A 192 -14.14 -8.53 -3.75
N TYR A 193 -14.29 -9.46 -4.69
CA TYR A 193 -14.36 -10.91 -4.43
C TYR A 193 -13.33 -11.69 -5.25
N GLY A 194 -12.31 -11.03 -5.81
CA GLY A 194 -11.23 -11.68 -6.57
C GLY A 194 -11.65 -12.20 -7.95
N ARG A 195 -12.75 -11.67 -8.52
CA ARG A 195 -13.27 -12.04 -9.84
C ARG A 195 -13.71 -10.85 -10.71
N GLY A 196 -13.44 -9.62 -10.28
CA GLY A 196 -13.77 -8.41 -11.03
C GLY A 196 -12.67 -8.07 -12.04
N TYR A 197 -12.05 -6.90 -11.91
CA TYR A 197 -10.96 -6.43 -12.77
C TYR A 197 -9.58 -6.73 -12.16
N PHE A 198 -8.79 -7.58 -12.82
CA PHE A 198 -7.38 -7.81 -12.45
C PHE A 198 -6.58 -8.45 -13.58
N GLN A 199 -5.26 -8.47 -13.40
CA GLN A 199 -4.29 -9.17 -14.25
C GLN A 199 -3.44 -10.12 -13.41
N GLY A 200 -2.98 -11.21 -14.03
CA GLY A 200 -2.09 -12.19 -13.40
C GLY A 200 -2.86 -13.25 -12.61
N ASP A 201 -2.21 -13.80 -11.59
CA ASP A 201 -2.78 -14.84 -10.72
C ASP A 201 -3.82 -14.23 -9.77
N ALA A 202 -4.99 -14.86 -9.62
CA ALA A 202 -6.04 -14.39 -8.72
C ALA A 202 -5.65 -14.41 -7.23
N ALA A 203 -4.65 -15.20 -6.84
CA ALA A 203 -4.05 -15.18 -5.50
C ALA A 203 -3.01 -14.05 -5.32
N ALA A 204 -2.58 -13.40 -6.40
CA ALA A 204 -1.68 -12.24 -6.37
C ALA A 204 -2.02 -11.23 -7.50
N PRO A 205 -3.25 -10.67 -7.50
CA PRO A 205 -3.76 -9.90 -8.63
C PRO A 205 -3.08 -8.53 -8.74
N VAL A 206 -2.78 -8.13 -9.98
CA VAL A 206 -2.51 -6.73 -10.31
C VAL A 206 -3.84 -6.05 -10.62
N GLU A 207 -4.28 -5.16 -9.73
CA GLU A 207 -5.57 -4.48 -9.83
C GLU A 207 -5.45 -3.06 -10.41
N VAL A 208 -6.57 -2.35 -10.50
CA VAL A 208 -6.74 -1.04 -11.17
C VAL A 208 -5.63 -0.01 -10.91
N ALA A 209 -5.23 0.16 -9.65
CA ALA A 209 -4.16 1.09 -9.27
C ALA A 209 -2.76 0.45 -9.44
N GLY A 210 -2.64 -0.86 -9.20
CA GLY A 210 -1.39 -1.60 -9.30
C GLY A 210 -0.86 -1.70 -10.74
N ALA A 211 -1.75 -1.64 -11.73
CA ALA A 211 -1.41 -1.58 -13.15
C ALA A 211 -0.75 -0.24 -13.57
N CYS A 212 -0.82 0.79 -12.72
CA CYS A 212 -0.22 2.11 -12.93
C CYS A 212 0.78 2.45 -11.81
N PRO A 213 1.81 1.61 -11.57
CA PRO A 213 2.68 1.76 -10.42
C PRO A 213 3.42 3.10 -10.48
N GLY A 214 3.21 3.90 -9.44
CA GLY A 214 3.90 5.17 -9.26
C GLY A 214 3.52 6.29 -10.23
N VAL A 215 2.44 6.13 -11.00
CA VAL A 215 1.94 7.16 -11.89
C VAL A 215 1.02 8.09 -11.11
N TYR A 216 1.47 9.32 -10.84
CA TYR A 216 0.67 10.35 -10.16
C TYR A 216 0.46 11.61 -11.01
N GLY A 217 1.32 11.81 -12.02
CA GLY A 217 1.29 12.97 -12.91
C GLY A 217 1.75 12.62 -14.32
N ARG A 218 1.67 13.60 -15.22
CA ARG A 218 2.00 13.40 -16.63
C ARG A 218 3.49 13.11 -16.81
N GLY A 219 3.81 12.13 -17.66
CA GLY A 219 5.19 11.76 -17.96
C GLY A 219 5.90 11.04 -16.82
N ALA A 220 5.15 10.39 -15.91
CA ALA A 220 5.73 9.53 -14.89
C ALA A 220 6.54 8.38 -15.51
N TYR A 221 7.60 7.98 -14.83
CA TYR A 221 8.45 6.83 -15.15
C TYR A 221 9.10 6.35 -13.84
N PRO A 222 9.70 5.15 -13.77
CA PRO A 222 10.33 4.67 -12.53
C PRO A 222 11.33 5.68 -11.96
N GLY A 223 11.14 6.10 -10.70
CA GLY A 223 11.93 7.18 -10.06
C GLY A 223 11.23 8.55 -10.08
N TYR A 224 10.35 8.80 -11.05
CA TYR A 224 9.68 10.08 -11.23
C TYR A 224 8.14 9.93 -11.16
N PRO A 225 7.48 10.54 -10.16
CA PRO A 225 6.02 10.43 -9.99
C PRO A 225 5.20 11.10 -11.10
N GLY A 226 5.86 11.80 -12.02
CA GLY A 226 5.23 12.62 -13.06
C GLY A 226 5.11 14.08 -12.64
N ALA A 227 4.68 14.91 -13.59
CA ALA A 227 4.39 16.32 -13.34
C ALA A 227 3.11 16.47 -12.50
N VAL A 228 3.26 16.51 -11.18
CA VAL A 228 2.19 16.77 -10.21
C VAL A 228 2.07 18.26 -9.91
N ARG A 229 0.95 18.68 -9.31
CA ARG A 229 0.78 20.07 -8.84
C ARG A 229 1.66 20.29 -7.62
N VAL A 230 2.19 21.50 -7.50
CA VAL A 230 3.01 21.90 -6.34
C VAL A 230 2.31 23.04 -5.62
N ASP A 231 2.14 22.91 -4.30
CA ASP A 231 1.61 23.97 -3.46
C ASP A 231 2.65 25.08 -3.31
N ALA A 232 2.30 26.31 -3.66
CA ALA A 232 3.25 27.42 -3.69
C ALA A 232 3.80 27.83 -2.32
N ALA A 233 3.01 27.62 -1.25
CA ALA A 233 3.41 28.02 0.10
C ALA A 233 4.33 27.00 0.77
N THR A 234 4.05 25.72 0.58
CA THR A 234 4.76 24.63 1.24
C THR A 234 5.77 23.94 0.34
N GLY A 235 5.58 23.99 -0.98
CA GLY A 235 6.30 23.17 -1.95
C GLY A 235 5.82 21.72 -2.01
N ALA A 236 4.67 21.39 -1.41
CA ALA A 236 4.16 20.02 -1.38
C ALA A 236 3.55 19.58 -2.71
N GLY A 237 3.81 18.33 -3.09
CA GLY A 237 3.27 17.71 -4.29
C GLY A 237 1.88 17.10 -4.06
N TYR A 238 0.95 17.34 -4.99
CA TYR A 238 -0.41 16.81 -4.92
C TYR A 238 -1.02 16.70 -6.32
N ASN A 239 -2.07 15.91 -6.48
CA ASN A 239 -2.83 15.86 -7.73
C ASN A 239 -4.33 16.08 -7.52
N VAL A 240 -4.86 15.85 -6.31
CA VAL A 240 -6.27 16.10 -5.98
C VAL A 240 -6.43 17.03 -4.78
N VAL A 241 -7.56 17.74 -4.76
CA VAL A 241 -7.99 18.58 -3.63
C VAL A 241 -9.28 17.99 -3.08
N GLY A 242 -9.22 17.51 -1.84
CA GLY A 242 -10.37 16.97 -1.15
C GLY A 242 -11.17 18.03 -0.39
N ARG A 243 -11.98 17.55 0.53
CA ARG A 243 -12.84 18.33 1.41
C ARG A 243 -12.01 19.35 2.20
N ASN A 244 -12.62 20.51 2.46
CA ASN A 244 -12.00 21.63 3.18
C ASN A 244 -10.71 22.17 2.51
N GLY A 245 -10.48 21.88 1.23
CA GLY A 245 -9.30 22.32 0.50
C GLY A 245 -8.02 21.56 0.85
N ARG A 246 -8.12 20.45 1.62
CA ARG A 246 -6.97 19.61 1.95
C ARG A 246 -6.47 18.92 0.69
N ARG A 247 -5.15 18.88 0.52
CA ARG A 247 -4.50 18.37 -0.68
C ARG A 247 -4.03 16.94 -0.46
N TYR A 248 -4.10 16.12 -1.50
CA TYR A 248 -3.67 14.74 -1.47
C TYR A 248 -2.99 14.34 -2.78
N LEU A 249 -2.20 13.28 -2.70
CA LEU A 249 -1.72 12.55 -3.86
C LEU A 249 -2.43 11.19 -3.88
N VAL A 250 -3.03 10.84 -5.01
CA VAL A 250 -3.70 9.55 -5.21
C VAL A 250 -3.20 8.91 -6.52
N PRO A 251 -3.10 7.58 -6.60
CA PRO A 251 -2.56 6.91 -7.77
C PRO A 251 -3.46 7.11 -8.99
N ALA A 252 -2.86 7.04 -10.18
CA ALA A 252 -3.61 6.82 -11.39
C ALA A 252 -4.28 5.45 -11.38
N LEU A 253 -5.38 5.32 -12.11
CA LEU A 253 -6.08 4.05 -12.35
C LEU A 253 -5.94 3.70 -13.83
N VAL A 254 -5.77 2.42 -14.14
CA VAL A 254 -5.77 1.99 -15.53
C VAL A 254 -7.17 2.13 -16.15
N ASP A 255 -7.23 2.66 -17.35
CA ASP A 255 -8.40 2.66 -18.21
C ASP A 255 -8.58 1.26 -18.82
N PRO A 256 -9.68 0.54 -18.58
CA PRO A 256 -9.88 -0.78 -19.15
C PRO A 256 -10.06 -0.77 -20.68
N ASP A 257 -10.38 0.37 -21.30
CA ASP A 257 -10.68 0.46 -22.74
C ASP A 257 -9.41 0.60 -23.60
N ASN A 258 -8.43 1.35 -23.12
CA ASN A 258 -7.20 1.68 -23.87
C ASN A 258 -5.91 1.41 -23.08
N TYR A 259 -6.03 0.93 -21.84
CA TYR A 259 -4.94 0.58 -20.96
C TYR A 259 -3.97 1.71 -20.61
N SER A 260 -4.40 2.96 -20.75
CA SER A 260 -3.64 4.12 -20.28
C SER A 260 -3.88 4.36 -18.79
N CYS A 261 -2.94 5.05 -18.13
CA CYS A 261 -3.09 5.46 -16.74
C CYS A 261 -3.82 6.79 -16.65
N LEU A 262 -5.06 6.76 -16.14
CA LEU A 262 -5.89 7.92 -15.88
C LEU A 262 -5.39 8.63 -14.61
N ILE A 263 -4.79 9.80 -14.80
CA ILE A 263 -4.32 10.63 -13.69
C ILE A 263 -5.51 11.37 -13.09
N MET A 264 -5.65 11.27 -11.77
CA MET A 264 -6.67 11.99 -11.01
C MET A 264 -6.22 13.46 -10.83
N THR A 265 -7.09 14.43 -11.14
CA THR A 265 -6.78 15.88 -11.09
C THR A 265 -7.86 16.70 -10.41
#